data_AF-A0A519Q7K2-F1
#
_entry.id   AF-A0A519Q7K2-F1
#
_cell.length_a   1.000
_cell.length_b   1.000
_cell.length_c   1.000
_cell.angle_alpha   90.00
_cell.angle_beta   90.00
_cell.angle_gamma   90.00
#
_symmetry.space_group_name_H-M   'P 1'
#
loop_
_entity.id
_entity.type
_entity.pdbx_description
1 polymer ?
#
loop_
_entity_poly.entity_id
_entity_poly.type
_entity_poly.pdbx_seq_one_letter_code
_entity_poly.pdbx_strand_id
1 'polypeptide(L)'
;MKNIEPNMLLAIATGFALALLTASLCVFGAPSMWAKYVGAAVLCPIAFVLLNPLFSKKTRDANPPLIHGEMRGAGVWAAMFPMSIMLTAIAPMIWPGKDLGLIVVIAAIWFGVTVESALKARRLARQA
;
A
#
# COMPACT_ATOMS: atom_id res chain seq x y z
N MET A 1 26.98 2.44 2.66
CA MET A 1 25.52 2.65 2.79
C MET A 1 24.85 1.30 2.56
N LYS A 2 24.03 0.81 3.49
CA LYS A 2 23.31 -0.47 3.31
C LYS A 2 22.32 -0.26 2.17
N ASN A 3 22.44 -1.02 1.08
CA ASN A 3 21.53 -0.91 -0.06
C ASN A 3 20.11 -1.29 0.41
N ILE A 4 19.24 -0.30 0.55
CA ILE A 4 17.83 -0.55 0.87
C ILE A 4 17.21 -1.18 -0.38
N GLU A 5 16.59 -2.34 -0.19
CA GLU A 5 15.95 -3.08 -1.28
C GLU A 5 14.85 -2.21 -1.93
N PRO A 6 14.78 -2.09 -3.27
CA PRO A 6 13.84 -1.18 -3.93
C PRO A 6 12.37 -1.41 -3.56
N ASN A 7 11.96 -2.66 -3.35
CA ASN A 7 10.61 -3.01 -2.90
C ASN A 7 10.31 -2.53 -1.47
N MET A 8 11.33 -2.46 -0.61
CA MET A 8 11.18 -1.90 0.74
C MET A 8 10.95 -0.39 0.69
N LEU A 9 11.69 0.33 -0.16
CA LEU A 9 11.46 1.77 -0.38
C LEU A 9 10.05 2.03 -0.91
N LEU A 10 9.60 1.21 -1.86
CA LEU A 10 8.24 1.30 -2.39
C LEU A 10 7.18 1.09 -1.30
N ALA A 11 7.32 0.06 -0.48
CA ALA A 11 6.39 -0.21 0.61
C ALA A 11 6.34 0.97 1.59
N ILE A 12 7.50 1.49 1.99
CA ILE A 12 7.59 2.65 2.88
C ILE A 12 6.91 3.88 2.26
N ALA A 13 7.19 4.21 1.00
CA ALA A 13 6.58 5.34 0.31
C ALA A 13 5.06 5.20 0.23
N THR A 14 4.56 4.00 -0.05
CA THR A 14 3.12 3.71 -0.13
C THR A 14 2.47 3.79 1.25
N GLY A 15 3.17 3.38 2.31
CA GLY A 15 2.73 3.53 3.70
C GLY A 15 2.61 5.00 4.12
N PHE A 16 3.58 5.84 3.75
CA PHE A 16 3.48 7.29 3.97
C PHE A 16 2.33 7.91 3.20
N ALA A 17 2.10 7.50 1.95
CA ALA A 17 0.95 7.97 1.17
C ALA A 17 -0.39 7.60 1.84
N LEU A 18 -0.51 6.36 2.33
CA LEU A 18 -1.70 5.91 3.06
C LEU A 18 -1.90 6.69 4.37
N ALA A 19 -0.83 6.95 5.11
CA ALA A 19 -0.89 7.75 6.33
C ALA A 19 -1.35 9.18 6.03
N LEU A 20 -0.84 9.79 4.95
CA LEU A 20 -1.25 11.13 4.50
C LEU A 20 -2.74 11.18 4.13
N LEU A 21 -3.22 10.22 3.34
CA LEU A 21 -4.64 10.11 2.98
C LEU A 21 -5.51 9.94 4.24
N THR A 22 -5.10 9.07 5.15
CA THR A 22 -5.85 8.79 6.38
C THR A 22 -5.91 10.04 7.28
N ALA A 23 -4.79 10.76 7.42
CA ALA A 23 -4.75 12.02 8.16
C ALA A 23 -5.64 13.08 7.51
N SER A 24 -5.60 13.22 6.19
CA SER A 24 -6.48 14.14 5.44
C SER A 24 -7.97 13.84 5.71
N LEU A 25 -8.35 12.56 5.74
CA LEU A 25 -9.72 12.14 6.06
C LEU A 25 -10.11 12.34 7.52
N CYS A 26 -9.17 12.23 8.46
CA CYS A 26 -9.45 12.53 9.86
C CYS A 26 -9.71 14.03 10.08
N VAL A 27 -9.12 14.90 9.25
CA VAL A 27 -9.27 16.36 9.35
C VAL A 27 -10.48 16.87 8.57
N PHE A 28 -10.66 16.41 7.32
CA PHE A 28 -11.67 16.96 6.40
C PHE A 28 -12.85 16.02 6.11
N GLY A 29 -12.76 14.74 6.50
CA GLY A 29 -13.80 13.74 6.24
C GLY A 29 -15.04 13.88 7.14
N ALA A 30 -15.91 12.87 7.09
CA ALA A 30 -17.14 12.85 7.87
C ALA A 30 -16.87 12.93 9.39
N PRO A 31 -17.60 13.76 10.15
CA PRO A 31 -17.45 13.87 11.60
C PRO A 31 -17.64 12.51 12.28
N SER A 32 -16.88 12.22 13.33
CA SER A 32 -16.92 10.99 14.14
C SER A 32 -16.54 9.66 13.43
N MET A 33 -16.14 9.68 12.15
CA MET A 33 -15.75 8.47 11.41
C MET A 33 -14.25 8.16 11.43
N TRP A 34 -13.43 8.96 12.11
CA TRP A 34 -11.96 8.81 12.16
C TRP A 34 -11.49 7.40 12.54
N ALA A 35 -12.19 6.75 13.49
CA ALA A 35 -11.85 5.40 13.94
C ALA A 35 -12.02 4.36 12.82
N LYS A 36 -13.01 4.56 11.93
CA LYS A 36 -13.19 3.68 10.75
C LYS A 36 -12.06 3.86 9.75
N TYR A 37 -11.58 5.08 9.54
CA TYR A 37 -10.48 5.37 8.61
C TYR A 37 -9.17 4.80 9.11
N VAL A 38 -8.83 5.06 10.38
CA VAL A 38 -7.62 4.49 11.00
C VAL A 38 -7.71 2.97 11.07
N GLY A 39 -8.88 2.43 11.46
CA GLY A 39 -9.14 1.00 11.49
C GLY A 39 -8.95 0.35 10.12
N ALA A 40 -9.53 0.92 9.07
CA ALA A 40 -9.36 0.42 7.70
C ALA A 40 -7.89 0.51 7.23
N ALA A 41 -7.22 1.63 7.49
CA ALA A 41 -5.82 1.84 7.09
C ALA A 41 -4.85 0.84 7.73
N VAL A 42 -5.18 0.27 8.89
CA VAL A 42 -4.35 -0.70 9.62
C VAL A 42 -4.82 -2.13 9.42
N LEU A 43 -6.11 -2.41 9.61
CA LEU A 43 -6.66 -3.76 9.57
C LEU A 43 -6.70 -4.33 8.15
N CYS A 44 -7.04 -3.52 7.14
CA CYS A 44 -7.10 -4.01 5.76
C CYS A 44 -5.73 -4.47 5.21
N PRO A 45 -4.61 -3.74 5.35
CA PRO A 45 -3.34 -4.25 4.87
C PRO A 45 -2.84 -5.44 5.69
N ILE A 46 -3.08 -5.47 7.01
CA ILE A 46 -2.73 -6.64 7.85
C ILE A 46 -3.50 -7.88 7.38
N ALA A 47 -4.83 -7.75 7.24
CA ALA A 47 -5.67 -8.82 6.76
C ALA A 47 -5.25 -9.26 5.34
N PHE A 48 -4.94 -8.32 4.45
CA PHE A 48 -4.44 -8.63 3.11
C PHE A 48 -3.14 -9.44 3.18
N VAL A 49 -2.12 -8.98 3.92
CA VAL A 49 -0.83 -9.68 4.01
C VAL A 49 -0.94 -11.06 4.65
N LEU A 50 -1.85 -11.25 5.62
CA LEU A 50 -2.08 -12.54 6.28
C LEU A 50 -2.93 -13.51 5.45
N LEU A 51 -3.96 -13.01 4.77
CA LEU A 51 -4.89 -13.82 4.00
C LEU A 51 -4.34 -14.13 2.59
N ASN A 52 -3.59 -13.21 1.99
CA ASN A 52 -3.07 -13.41 0.63
C ASN A 52 -2.27 -14.72 0.45
N PRO A 53 -1.40 -15.17 1.38
CA PRO A 53 -0.72 -16.47 1.23
C PRO A 53 -1.66 -17.68 1.29
N LEU A 54 -2.87 -17.57 1.86
CA LEU A 54 -3.86 -18.65 1.87
C LEU A 54 -4.53 -18.80 0.51
N PHE A 55 -4.87 -17.67 -0.13
CA PHE A 55 -5.52 -17.64 -1.45
C PHE A 55 -4.52 -17.77 -2.61
N SER A 56 -3.26 -17.37 -2.41
CA SER A 56 -2.22 -17.37 -3.43
C SER A 56 -1.42 -18.67 -3.51
N LYS A 57 -1.80 -19.76 -2.82
CA LYS A 57 -1.04 -21.04 -2.82
C LYS A 57 -0.69 -21.56 -4.23
N LYS A 58 -1.45 -21.23 -5.27
CA LYS A 58 -1.19 -21.63 -6.67
C LYS A 58 -0.44 -20.57 -7.51
N THR A 59 -0.39 -19.32 -7.06
CA THR A 59 0.24 -18.17 -7.76
C THR A 59 1.52 -17.67 -7.07
N ARG A 60 1.84 -18.19 -5.89
CA ARG A 60 2.96 -17.74 -5.04
C ARG A 60 4.34 -17.99 -5.67
N ASP A 61 4.48 -19.05 -6.46
CA ASP A 61 5.73 -19.38 -7.16
C ASP A 61 5.84 -18.72 -8.53
N ALA A 62 4.72 -18.23 -9.09
CA ALA A 62 4.67 -17.65 -10.43
C ALA A 62 4.77 -16.12 -10.47
N ASN A 63 4.54 -15.42 -9.34
CA ASN A 63 4.52 -13.96 -9.31
C ASN A 63 5.81 -13.37 -8.70
N PRO A 64 6.71 -12.81 -9.54
CA PRO A 64 7.92 -12.14 -9.06
C PRO A 64 7.58 -10.87 -8.23
N PRO A 65 8.51 -10.36 -7.41
CA PRO A 65 8.36 -9.07 -6.73
C PRO A 65 8.02 -7.94 -7.72
N LEU A 66 7.27 -6.93 -7.27
CA LEU A 66 6.85 -5.78 -8.10
C LEU A 66 8.02 -5.15 -8.86
N ILE A 67 9.13 -4.91 -8.16
CA ILE A 67 10.38 -4.49 -8.80
C ILE A 67 11.31 -5.70 -8.87
N HIS A 68 11.55 -6.19 -10.09
CA HIS A 68 12.46 -7.30 -10.40
C HIS A 68 13.29 -6.96 -11.66
N GLY A 69 14.47 -7.58 -11.77
CA GLY A 69 15.49 -7.21 -12.78
C GLY A 69 15.11 -7.49 -14.23
N GLU A 70 14.14 -8.38 -14.48
CA GLU A 70 13.76 -8.77 -15.84
C GLU A 70 12.94 -7.70 -16.57
N MET A 71 12.28 -6.79 -15.84
CA MET A 71 11.47 -5.74 -16.43
C MET A 71 12.10 -4.36 -16.21
N ARG A 72 12.82 -3.87 -17.22
CA ARG A 72 13.33 -2.49 -17.28
C ARG A 72 12.16 -1.51 -17.24
N GLY A 73 11.94 -0.86 -16.09
CA GLY A 73 10.84 0.09 -15.88
C GLY A 73 9.83 -0.31 -14.80
N ALA A 74 9.97 -1.50 -14.19
CA ALA A 74 9.10 -1.95 -13.10
C ALA A 74 9.00 -0.95 -11.94
N GLY A 75 10.09 -0.21 -11.66
CA GLY A 75 10.09 0.86 -10.66
C GLY A 75 9.15 2.03 -10.99
N VAL A 76 9.01 2.41 -12.27
CA VAL A 76 8.13 3.49 -12.71
C VAL A 76 6.67 3.08 -12.55
N TRP A 77 6.34 1.85 -12.96
CA TRP A 77 5.01 1.28 -12.77
C TRP A 77 4.66 1.12 -11.30
N ALA A 78 5.61 0.65 -10.49
CA ALA A 78 5.44 0.54 -9.06
C ALA A 78 5.22 1.90 -8.38
N ALA A 79 5.87 2.97 -8.84
CA ALA A 79 5.69 4.32 -8.28
C ALA A 79 4.26 4.87 -8.49
N MET A 80 3.46 4.29 -9.39
CA MET A 80 2.05 4.68 -9.54
C MET A 80 1.24 4.43 -8.28
N PHE A 81 1.57 3.41 -7.47
CA PHE A 81 0.88 3.10 -6.22
C PHE A 81 0.95 4.27 -5.21
N PRO A 82 2.13 4.70 -4.73
CA PRO A 82 2.20 5.82 -3.80
C PRO A 82 1.69 7.12 -4.41
N MET A 83 1.97 7.39 -5.70
CA MET A 83 1.52 8.63 -6.35
C MET A 83 0.00 8.75 -6.38
N SER A 84 -0.71 7.70 -6.79
CA SER A 84 -2.17 7.70 -6.86
C SER A 84 -2.80 7.84 -5.47
N ILE A 85 -2.27 7.17 -4.44
CA ILE A 85 -2.74 7.34 -3.07
C ILE A 85 -2.53 8.80 -2.59
N MET A 86 -1.35 9.38 -2.85
CA MET A 86 -1.07 10.78 -2.51
C MET A 86 -2.04 11.75 -3.20
N LEU A 87 -2.31 11.56 -4.49
CA LEU A 87 -3.27 12.40 -5.22
C LEU A 87 -4.67 12.29 -4.62
N THR A 88 -5.10 11.10 -4.21
CA THR A 88 -6.41 10.92 -3.57
C THR A 88 -6.50 11.56 -2.18
N ALA A 89 -5.39 11.90 -1.53
CA ALA A 89 -5.39 12.63 -0.26
C ALA A 89 -5.95 14.06 -0.38
N ILE A 90 -6.11 14.58 -1.60
CA ILE A 90 -6.75 15.87 -1.88
C ILE A 90 -8.29 15.74 -1.89
N ALA A 91 -8.83 14.55 -2.17
CA ALA A 91 -10.28 14.35 -2.28
C ALA A 91 -11.11 14.82 -1.06
N PRO A 92 -10.67 14.60 0.20
CA PRO A 92 -11.38 15.10 1.38
C PRO A 92 -11.48 16.63 1.43
N MET A 93 -10.53 17.35 0.82
CA MET A 93 -10.54 18.81 0.76
C MET A 93 -11.55 19.35 -0.27
N ILE A 94 -11.77 18.61 -1.36
CA ILE A 94 -12.73 18.97 -2.40
C ILE A 94 -14.17 18.66 -1.96
N TRP A 95 -14.37 17.55 -1.24
CA TRP A 95 -15.67 17.13 -0.72
C TRP A 95 -15.63 16.94 0.80
N PRO A 96 -15.55 18.04 1.57
CA PRO A 96 -15.51 17.97 3.02
C PRO A 96 -16.79 17.37 3.60
N GLY A 97 -16.65 16.62 4.70
CA GLY A 97 -17.76 16.02 5.43
C GLY A 97 -18.39 14.78 4.80
N LYS A 98 -17.96 14.36 3.60
CA LYS A 98 -18.41 13.08 3.00
C LYS A 98 -17.64 11.90 3.57
N ASP A 99 -18.32 10.75 3.65
CA ASP A 99 -17.66 9.49 3.96
C ASP A 99 -16.93 8.95 2.72
N LEU A 100 -15.60 9.00 2.78
CA LEU A 100 -14.71 8.49 1.73
C LEU A 100 -13.89 7.29 2.23
N GLY A 101 -14.41 6.54 3.22
CA GLY A 101 -13.73 5.38 3.80
C GLY A 101 -13.37 4.30 2.78
N LEU A 102 -14.13 4.17 1.68
CA LEU A 102 -13.80 3.25 0.60
C LEU A 102 -12.43 3.54 -0.04
N ILE A 103 -12.06 4.82 -0.17
CA ILE A 103 -10.76 5.21 -0.74
C ILE A 103 -9.62 4.72 0.17
N VAL A 104 -9.81 4.78 1.50
CA VAL A 104 -8.85 4.25 2.47
C VAL A 104 -8.69 2.74 2.32
N VAL A 105 -9.79 2.01 2.16
CA VAL A 105 -9.75 0.55 1.98
C VAL A 105 -8.98 0.18 0.71
N ILE A 106 -9.24 0.87 -0.40
CA ILE A 106 -8.52 0.63 -1.68
C ILE A 106 -7.03 0.93 -1.51
N ALA A 107 -6.69 2.09 -0.94
CA ALA A 107 -5.30 2.49 -0.69
C ALA A 107 -4.58 1.52 0.26
N ALA A 108 -5.28 1.02 1.28
CA ALA A 108 -4.79 0.01 2.20
C ALA A 108 -4.46 -1.31 1.49
N ILE A 109 -5.31 -1.77 0.57
CA ILE A 109 -5.05 -2.97 -0.22
C ILE A 109 -3.80 -2.77 -1.09
N TRP A 110 -3.68 -1.61 -1.75
CA TRP A 110 -2.49 -1.28 -2.55
C TRP A 110 -1.21 -1.24 -1.71
N PHE A 111 -1.26 -0.68 -0.51
CA PHE A 111 -0.16 -0.77 0.45
C PHE A 111 0.15 -2.23 0.83
N GLY A 112 -0.87 -3.06 1.06
CA GLY A 112 -0.69 -4.50 1.29
C GLY A 112 0.08 -5.20 0.17
N VAL A 113 -0.20 -4.87 -1.09
CA VAL A 113 0.50 -5.40 -2.26
C VAL A 113 1.98 -4.99 -2.26
N THR A 114 2.30 -3.73 -1.94
CA THR A 114 3.70 -3.25 -1.92
C THR A 114 4.48 -3.86 -0.74
N VAL A 115 3.84 -4.02 0.42
CA VAL A 115 4.41 -4.74 1.58
C VAL A 115 4.69 -6.19 1.23
N GLU A 116 3.76 -6.88 0.57
CA GLU A 116 3.98 -8.27 0.17
C GLU A 116 5.16 -8.39 -0.81
N SER A 117 5.27 -7.47 -1.77
CA SER A 117 6.42 -7.41 -2.67
C SER A 117 7.73 -7.25 -1.91
N ALA A 118 7.78 -6.35 -0.93
CA ALA A 118 8.94 -6.17 -0.07
C ALA A 118 9.27 -7.44 0.72
N LEU A 119 8.27 -8.11 1.28
CA LEU A 119 8.47 -9.36 2.01
C LEU A 119 8.97 -10.50 1.09
N LYS A 120 8.49 -10.58 -0.15
CA LYS A 120 8.97 -11.56 -1.14
C LYS A 120 10.42 -11.30 -1.53
N ALA A 121 10.77 -10.06 -1.86
CA ALA A 121 12.13 -9.67 -2.20
C ALA A 121 13.12 -10.03 -1.08
N ARG A 122 12.78 -9.69 0.17
CA ARG A 122 13.58 -10.06 1.35
C ARG A 122 13.74 -11.56 1.55
N ARG A 123 12.74 -12.38 1.21
CA ARG A 123 12.84 -13.84 1.31
C ARG A 123 13.81 -14.38 0.26
N LEU A 124 13.71 -13.91 -0.98
CA LEU A 124 14.63 -14.29 -2.06
C LEU A 124 16.07 -13.87 -1.73
N ALA A 125 16.27 -12.66 -1.22
CA ALA A 125 17.60 -12.18 -0.81
C ALA A 125 18.22 -12.96 0.37
N ARG A 126 17.43 -13.71 1.15
CA ARG A 126 17.93 -14.60 2.21
C ARG A 126 18.27 -16.01 1.72
N GLN A 127 17.77 -16.39 0.54
CA GLN A 127 17.96 -17.72 -0.06
C GLN A 127 19.13 -17.76 -1.07
N ALA A 128 19.55 -16.59 -1.57
CA ALA A 128 20.75 -16.39 -2.36
C ALA A 128 21.99 -16.23 -1.47
#